data_AF-A0A248JPB8-F1
#
_entry.id   AF-A0A248JPB8-F1
#
_cell.length_a   1.000
_cell.length_b   1.000
_cell.length_c   1.000
_cell.angle_alpha   90.00
_cell.angle_beta   90.00
_cell.angle_gamma   90.00
#
_symmetry.space_group_name_H-M   'P 1'
#
loop_
_entity.id
_entity.type
_entity.pdbx_description
1 polymer ?
#
loop_
_entity_poly.entity_id
_entity_poly.type
_entity_poly.pdbx_seq_one_letter_code
_entity_poly.pdbx_strand_id
1 'polypeptide(L)'
;MVRRVYSRKEVVGLLDALERQARESTQLAKQAEAAAARDSFEAYNAFRNKVGEFRALCILVEGRLRSMDGPVDDVRERYAQLDTLMLSLLVRASMRFFFVLSAKTVLPLGAREIFVTELRSLYEASEKLRKPEYASRLNESIRSELETAEMILEEIIDKAPSMLQFS
;
A
#
# COMPACT_ATOMS: atom_id res chain seq x y z
N MET A 1 17.34 26.58 11.66
CA MET A 1 16.52 26.15 10.49
C MET A 1 15.08 26.49 10.80
N VAL A 2 14.43 27.39 10.05
CA VAL A 2 13.06 27.84 10.33
C VAL A 2 12.10 26.71 9.99
N ARG A 3 11.35 26.19 10.98
CA ARG A 3 10.34 25.15 10.75
C ARG A 3 9.16 25.79 10.05
N ARG A 4 8.93 25.43 8.78
CA ARG A 4 7.83 25.97 7.97
C ARG A 4 6.50 25.49 8.57
N VAL A 5 5.63 26.43 8.92
CA VAL A 5 4.29 26.16 9.47
C VAL A 5 3.30 26.15 8.31
N TYR A 6 2.41 25.16 8.26
CA TYR A 6 1.42 25.00 7.19
C TYR A 6 0.01 25.32 7.69
N SER A 7 -0.79 25.93 6.82
CA SER A 7 -2.19 26.22 7.12
C SER A 7 -3.05 24.96 6.98
N ARG A 8 -4.12 24.87 7.76
CA ARG A 8 -5.13 23.81 7.64
C ARG A 8 -5.68 23.66 6.22
N LYS A 9 -5.92 24.77 5.52
CA LYS A 9 -6.45 24.77 4.14
C LYS A 9 -5.51 24.05 3.17
N GLU A 10 -4.20 24.25 3.30
CA GLU A 10 -3.20 23.58 2.47
C GLU A 10 -3.13 22.08 2.74
N VAL A 11 -3.24 21.66 4.01
CA VAL A 11 -3.21 20.24 4.38
C VAL A 11 -4.49 19.55 3.92
N VAL A 12 -5.66 20.17 4.08
CA VAL A 12 -6.94 19.63 3.60
C VAL A 12 -6.94 19.49 2.07
N GLY A 13 -6.43 20.48 1.33
CA GLY A 13 -6.33 20.37 -0.13
C GLY A 13 -5.45 19.20 -0.61
N LEU A 14 -4.41 18.84 0.16
CA LEU A 14 -3.64 17.63 -0.10
C LEU A 14 -4.39 16.35 0.25
N LEU A 15 -5.18 16.33 1.33
CA LEU A 15 -6.04 15.19 1.64
C LEU A 15 -7.09 14.96 0.56
N ASP A 16 -7.64 16.03 -0.04
CA ASP A 16 -8.56 15.90 -1.17
C ASP A 16 -7.86 15.30 -2.40
N ALA A 17 -6.59 15.65 -2.63
CA ALA A 17 -5.78 15.02 -3.67
C ALA A 17 -5.51 13.54 -3.35
N LEU A 18 -5.21 13.23 -2.09
CA LEU A 18 -4.97 11.87 -1.61
C LEU A 18 -6.21 10.99 -1.79
N GLU A 19 -7.40 11.53 -1.50
CA GLU A 19 -8.67 10.85 -1.71
C GLU A 19 -8.95 10.54 -3.18
N ARG A 20 -8.67 11.49 -4.10
CA ARG A 20 -8.79 11.23 -5.54
C ARG A 20 -7.86 10.09 -5.98
N GLN A 21 -6.62 10.11 -5.53
CA GLN A 21 -5.63 9.08 -5.81
C GLN A 21 -6.06 7.71 -5.27
N ALA A 22 -6.66 7.66 -4.07
CA ALA A 22 -7.17 6.43 -3.49
C ALA A 22 -8.34 5.84 -4.31
N ARG A 23 -9.27 6.70 -4.78
CA ARG A 23 -10.38 6.29 -5.64
C ARG A 23 -9.88 5.74 -6.98
N GLU A 24 -8.93 6.42 -7.61
CA GLU A 24 -8.30 5.96 -8.87
C GLU A 24 -7.57 4.63 -8.68
N SER A 25 -6.80 4.50 -7.60
CA SER A 25 -6.11 3.25 -7.26
C SER A 25 -7.08 2.09 -7.07
N THR A 26 -8.23 2.34 -6.42
CA THR A 26 -9.28 1.33 -6.23
C THR A 26 -9.84 0.83 -7.57
N GLN A 27 -10.02 1.71 -8.55
CA GLN A 27 -10.47 1.31 -9.88
C GLN A 27 -9.40 0.51 -10.63
N LEU A 28 -8.13 0.95 -10.56
CA LEU A 28 -7.01 0.24 -11.16
C LEU A 28 -6.81 -1.15 -10.53
N ALA A 29 -6.97 -1.29 -9.22
CA ALA A 29 -6.90 -2.58 -8.55
C ALA A 29 -7.96 -3.56 -9.08
N LYS A 30 -9.22 -3.12 -9.22
CA LYS A 30 -10.28 -3.94 -9.82
C LYS A 30 -9.97 -4.35 -11.26
N GLN A 31 -9.41 -3.44 -12.04
CA GLN A 31 -8.98 -3.73 -13.41
C GLN A 31 -7.82 -4.73 -13.43
N ALA A 32 -6.84 -4.57 -12.55
CA ALA A 32 -5.71 -5.49 -12.39
C ALA A 32 -6.19 -6.88 -11.95
N GLU A 33 -7.15 -6.97 -11.03
CA GLU A 33 -7.77 -8.24 -10.62
C GLU A 33 -8.44 -8.95 -11.79
N ALA A 34 -9.19 -8.22 -12.62
CA ALA A 34 -9.84 -8.77 -13.81
C ALA A 34 -8.84 -9.13 -14.94
N ALA A 35 -7.76 -8.37 -15.08
CA ALA A 35 -6.73 -8.56 -16.09
C ALA A 35 -5.70 -9.65 -15.72
N ALA A 36 -5.48 -9.88 -14.43
CA ALA A 36 -4.64 -10.97 -13.94
C ALA A 36 -5.20 -12.35 -14.33
N ALA A 37 -6.53 -12.47 -14.48
CA ALA A 37 -7.18 -13.65 -15.07
C ALA A 37 -6.91 -13.83 -16.58
N ARG A 38 -6.31 -12.83 -17.24
CA ARG A 38 -5.97 -12.81 -18.68
C ARG A 38 -4.47 -12.66 -18.95
N ASP A 39 -3.63 -12.94 -17.95
CA ASP A 39 -2.17 -12.87 -18.04
C ASP A 39 -1.56 -11.50 -18.40
N SER A 40 -2.32 -10.39 -18.25
CA SER A 40 -1.79 -9.06 -18.52
C SER A 40 -1.14 -8.45 -17.27
N PHE A 41 0.19 -8.34 -17.31
CA PHE A 41 1.01 -7.68 -16.28
C PHE A 41 0.98 -6.15 -16.37
N GLU A 42 0.47 -5.60 -17.47
CA GLU A 42 0.40 -4.16 -17.70
C GLU A 42 -0.54 -3.46 -16.72
N ALA A 43 -1.73 -4.04 -16.49
CA ALA A 43 -2.70 -3.52 -15.53
C ALA A 43 -2.15 -3.52 -14.09
N TYR A 44 -1.38 -4.55 -13.75
CA TYR A 44 -0.72 -4.64 -12.45
C TYR A 44 0.38 -3.58 -12.28
N ASN A 45 1.21 -3.36 -13.31
CA ASN A 45 2.22 -2.31 -13.29
C ASN A 45 1.58 -0.90 -13.18
N ALA A 46 0.46 -0.67 -13.88
CA ALA A 46 -0.28 0.58 -13.76
C ALA A 46 -0.79 0.82 -12.33
N PHE A 47 -1.35 -0.22 -11.69
CA PHE A 47 -1.73 -0.17 -10.28
C PHE A 47 -0.55 0.14 -9.37
N ARG A 48 0.58 -0.55 -9.54
CA ARG A 48 1.80 -0.32 -8.74
C ARG A 48 2.33 1.11 -8.84
N ASN A 49 2.39 1.65 -10.05
CA ASN A 49 2.81 3.03 -10.27
C ASN A 49 1.91 3.99 -9.49
N LYS A 50 0.59 3.74 -9.50
CA LYS A 50 -0.37 4.54 -8.75
C LYS A 50 -0.19 4.46 -7.23
N VAL A 51 0.08 3.26 -6.71
CA VAL A 51 0.43 3.08 -5.29
C VAL A 51 1.70 3.85 -4.94
N GLY A 52 2.70 3.86 -5.82
CA GLY A 52 3.92 4.67 -5.66
C GLY A 52 3.63 6.17 -5.57
N GLU A 53 2.81 6.70 -6.47
CA GLU A 53 2.36 8.10 -6.45
C GLU A 53 1.60 8.43 -5.15
N PHE A 54 0.71 7.54 -4.72
CA PHE A 54 -0.03 7.68 -3.47
C PHE A 54 0.91 7.74 -2.26
N ARG A 55 1.88 6.82 -2.16
CA ARG A 55 2.87 6.78 -1.08
C ARG A 55 3.71 8.05 -1.02
N ALA A 56 4.14 8.57 -2.16
CA ALA A 56 4.86 9.84 -2.23
C ALA A 56 4.01 11.00 -1.67
N LEU A 57 2.71 11.01 -1.96
CA LEU A 57 1.78 12.00 -1.44
C LEU A 57 1.54 11.83 0.08
N CYS A 58 1.48 10.60 0.59
CA CYS A 58 1.42 10.33 2.04
C CYS A 58 2.62 10.95 2.78
N ILE A 59 3.84 10.76 2.28
CA ILE A 59 5.06 11.32 2.89
C ILE A 59 4.94 12.85 3.02
N LEU A 60 4.44 13.52 1.96
CA LEU A 60 4.22 14.95 1.97
C LEU A 60 3.16 15.38 2.99
N VAL A 61 2.03 14.66 3.04
CA VAL A 61 0.94 14.92 3.98
C VAL A 61 1.39 14.74 5.43
N GLU A 62 2.10 13.67 5.76
CA GLU A 62 2.65 13.44 7.11
C GLU A 62 3.63 14.55 7.52
N GLY A 63 4.51 14.97 6.60
CA GLY A 63 5.45 16.06 6.84
C GLY A 63 4.75 17.37 7.19
N ARG A 64 3.65 17.67 6.49
CA ARG A 64 2.87 18.90 6.72
C ARG A 64 1.97 18.81 7.94
N LEU A 65 1.35 17.67 8.21
CA LEU A 65 0.57 17.41 9.42
C LEU A 65 1.40 17.64 10.70
N ARG A 66 2.67 17.22 10.70
CA ARG A 66 3.61 17.44 11.83
C ARG A 66 3.95 18.90 12.10
N SER A 67 3.64 19.81 11.17
CA SER A 67 3.98 21.24 11.25
C SER A 67 2.76 22.12 10.94
N MET A 68 1.55 21.58 11.10
CA MET A 68 0.31 22.31 10.87
C MET A 68 0.00 23.20 12.07
N ASP A 69 -0.53 24.39 11.80
CA ASP A 69 -1.08 25.27 12.83
C ASP A 69 -2.56 24.97 13.10
N GLY A 70 -2.97 25.04 14.36
CA GLY A 70 -4.34 24.79 14.81
C GLY A 70 -4.71 23.30 15.04
N PRO A 71 -6.01 22.99 15.20
CA PRO A 71 -6.48 21.65 15.53
C PRO A 71 -6.15 20.64 14.42
N VAL A 72 -5.56 19.50 14.80
CA VAL A 72 -5.03 18.48 13.86
C VAL A 72 -5.84 17.18 13.89
N ASP A 73 -6.61 16.91 14.94
CA ASP A 73 -7.13 15.57 15.22
C ASP A 73 -8.03 15.03 14.10
N ASP A 74 -8.96 15.84 13.60
CA ASP A 74 -9.87 15.45 12.52
C ASP A 74 -9.14 15.26 11.17
N VAL A 75 -8.12 16.09 10.91
CA VAL A 75 -7.29 16.02 9.71
C VAL A 75 -6.40 14.78 9.74
N ARG A 76 -5.85 14.45 10.92
CA ARG A 76 -5.09 13.23 11.18
C ARG A 76 -5.97 11.99 11.07
N GLU A 77 -7.20 12.06 11.56
CA GLU A 77 -8.15 10.97 11.45
C GLU A 77 -8.51 10.68 9.98
N ARG A 78 -8.80 11.71 9.19
CA ARG A 78 -9.06 11.58 7.75
C ARG A 78 -7.85 11.03 7.00
N TYR A 79 -6.64 11.49 7.33
CA TYR A 79 -5.41 10.94 6.78
C TYR A 79 -5.27 9.44 7.07
N ALA A 80 -5.42 9.06 8.34
CA ALA A 80 -5.29 7.66 8.75
C ALA A 80 -6.34 6.76 8.07
N GLN A 81 -7.57 7.23 7.85
CA GLN A 81 -8.57 6.49 7.08
C GLN A 81 -8.14 6.23 5.63
N LEU A 82 -7.63 7.26 4.94
CA LEU A 82 -7.17 7.15 3.56
C LEU A 82 -5.93 6.24 3.44
N ASP A 83 -4.99 6.38 4.38
CA ASP A 83 -3.77 5.58 4.42
C ASP A 83 -4.08 4.10 4.73
N THR A 84 -4.96 3.82 5.70
CA THR A 84 -5.43 2.45 5.95
C THR A 84 -6.11 1.85 4.72
N LEU A 85 -7.04 2.57 4.08
CA LEU A 85 -7.72 2.08 2.88
C LEU A 85 -6.73 1.67 1.79
N MET A 86 -5.69 2.48 1.58
CA MET A 86 -4.70 2.21 0.55
C MET A 86 -3.72 1.11 0.90
N LEU A 87 -3.31 1.01 2.17
CA LEU A 87 -2.51 -0.12 2.65
C LEU A 87 -3.28 -1.44 2.50
N SER A 88 -4.58 -1.46 2.82
CA SER A 88 -5.44 -2.63 2.61
C SER A 88 -5.59 -2.99 1.13
N LEU A 89 -5.78 -1.99 0.27
CA LEU A 89 -5.88 -2.22 -1.16
C LEU A 89 -4.60 -2.82 -1.74
N LEU A 90 -3.44 -2.32 -1.29
CA LEU A 90 -2.14 -2.85 -1.66
C LEU A 90 -1.99 -4.32 -1.22
N VAL A 91 -2.26 -4.61 0.05
CA VAL A 91 -2.17 -5.97 0.60
C VAL A 91 -3.00 -6.94 -0.26
N ARG A 92 -4.25 -6.60 -0.52
CA ARG A 92 -5.15 -7.43 -1.34
C ARG A 92 -4.64 -7.64 -2.76
N ALA A 93 -4.23 -6.57 -3.42
CA ALA A 93 -3.75 -6.65 -4.81
C ALA A 93 -2.46 -7.47 -4.92
N SER A 94 -1.51 -7.28 -4.00
CA SER A 94 -0.25 -8.05 -3.96
C SER A 94 -0.52 -9.54 -3.68
N MET A 95 -1.43 -9.86 -2.76
CA MET A 95 -1.83 -11.24 -2.48
C MET A 95 -2.46 -11.93 -3.69
N ARG A 96 -3.37 -11.22 -4.37
CA ARG A 96 -3.99 -11.72 -5.60
C ARG A 96 -2.95 -11.96 -6.70
N PHE A 97 -1.98 -11.06 -6.82
CA PHE A 97 -0.88 -11.20 -7.77
C PHE A 97 -0.04 -12.45 -7.46
N PHE A 98 0.36 -12.67 -6.21
CA PHE A 98 1.09 -13.87 -5.80
C PHE A 98 0.31 -15.16 -6.08
N PHE A 99 -1.00 -15.16 -5.80
CA PHE A 99 -1.86 -16.30 -6.12
C PHE A 99 -1.91 -16.61 -7.62
N VAL A 100 -2.00 -15.59 -8.47
CA VAL A 100 -1.98 -15.80 -9.93
C VAL A 100 -0.62 -16.27 -10.41
N LEU A 101 0.48 -15.78 -9.83
CA LEU A 101 1.83 -16.24 -10.16
C LEU A 101 2.09 -17.68 -9.73
N SER A 102 1.61 -18.11 -8.56
CA SER A 102 1.84 -19.46 -8.06
C SER A 102 1.17 -20.54 -8.92
N ALA A 103 0.12 -20.18 -9.66
CA ALA A 103 -0.56 -21.05 -10.61
C ALA A 103 0.16 -21.19 -11.96
N LYS A 104 1.24 -20.42 -12.22
CA LYS A 104 1.97 -20.44 -13.50
C LYS A 104 3.17 -21.37 -13.46
N THR A 105 3.30 -22.21 -14.49
CA THR A 105 4.46 -23.10 -14.68
C THR A 105 5.68 -22.37 -15.24
N VAL A 106 5.50 -21.22 -15.90
CA VAL A 106 6.57 -20.36 -16.42
C VAL A 106 6.30 -18.93 -15.99
N LEU A 107 7.27 -18.33 -15.29
CA LEU A 107 7.20 -16.92 -14.90
C LEU A 107 7.66 -16.03 -16.07
N PRO A 108 6.97 -14.90 -16.34
CA PRO A 108 7.42 -13.95 -17.34
C PRO A 108 8.77 -13.31 -16.97
N LEU A 109 9.52 -12.88 -17.99
CA LEU A 109 10.72 -12.06 -17.81
C LEU A 109 10.40 -10.84 -16.94
N GLY A 110 11.21 -10.59 -15.90
CA GLY A 110 10.98 -9.49 -14.95
C GLY A 110 10.05 -9.82 -13.78
N ALA A 111 9.38 -10.98 -13.78
CA ALA A 111 8.43 -11.34 -12.72
C ALA A 111 9.11 -11.53 -11.36
N ARG A 112 10.40 -11.93 -11.34
CA ARG A 112 11.18 -12.09 -10.10
C ARG A 112 11.42 -10.75 -9.42
N GLU A 113 11.83 -9.72 -10.17
CA GLU A 113 12.08 -8.38 -9.65
C GLU A 113 10.79 -7.74 -9.14
N ILE A 114 9.69 -7.93 -9.87
CA ILE A 114 8.35 -7.52 -9.46
C ILE A 114 7.97 -8.23 -8.17
N PHE A 115 8.14 -9.55 -8.11
CA PHE A 115 7.81 -10.37 -6.94
C PHE A 115 8.56 -9.91 -5.68
N VAL A 116 9.88 -9.73 -5.76
CA VAL A 116 10.70 -9.27 -4.61
C VAL A 116 10.26 -7.89 -4.13
N THR A 117 9.97 -6.97 -5.05
CA THR A 117 9.52 -5.62 -4.69
C THR A 117 8.14 -5.63 -4.03
N GLU A 118 7.25 -6.52 -4.48
CA GLU A 118 5.92 -6.70 -3.90
C GLU A 118 5.98 -7.35 -2.53
N LEU A 119 6.86 -8.34 -2.36
CA LEU A 119 7.06 -9.02 -1.09
C LEU A 119 7.49 -8.03 -0.02
N ARG A 120 8.45 -7.15 -0.37
CA ARG A 120 8.86 -6.04 0.49
C ARG A 120 7.71 -5.08 0.78
N SER A 121 6.98 -4.66 -0.27
CA SER A 121 5.90 -3.68 -0.12
C SER A 121 4.76 -4.20 0.76
N LEU A 122 4.49 -5.51 0.68
CA LEU A 122 3.52 -6.22 1.51
C LEU A 122 3.98 -6.27 2.97
N TYR A 123 5.25 -6.63 3.20
CA TYR A 123 5.85 -6.65 4.54
C TYR A 123 5.84 -5.26 5.21
N GLU A 124 6.24 -4.21 4.49
CA GLU A 124 6.20 -2.84 5.01
C GLU A 124 4.76 -2.39 5.35
N ALA A 125 3.79 -2.81 4.53
CA ALA A 125 2.38 -2.49 4.75
C ALA A 125 1.82 -3.21 5.98
N SER A 126 2.13 -4.50 6.17
CA SER A 126 1.70 -5.27 7.33
C SER A 126 2.30 -4.70 8.62
N GLU A 127 3.60 -4.42 8.64
CA GLU A 127 4.28 -3.78 9.78
C GLU A 127 3.68 -2.41 10.12
N LYS A 128 3.33 -1.61 9.10
CA LYS A 128 2.69 -0.32 9.33
C LYS A 128 1.30 -0.48 9.95
N LEU A 129 0.48 -1.40 9.44
CA LEU A 129 -0.88 -1.64 9.93
C LEU A 129 -0.93 -2.25 11.34
N ARG A 130 0.16 -2.86 11.82
CA ARG A 130 0.31 -3.34 13.20
C ARG A 130 0.47 -2.22 14.24
N LYS A 131 0.78 -0.99 13.83
CA LYS A 131 0.96 0.11 14.79
C LYS A 131 -0.38 0.42 15.50
N PRO A 132 -0.35 0.77 16.81
CA PRO A 132 -1.57 1.00 17.60
C PRO A 132 -2.53 2.03 17.00
N GLU A 133 -2.00 3.01 16.27
CA GLU A 133 -2.76 4.07 15.60
C GLU A 133 -3.67 3.56 14.46
N TYR A 134 -3.42 2.36 13.93
CA TYR A 134 -4.23 1.70 12.90
C TYR A 134 -5.04 0.50 13.41
N ALA A 135 -4.68 -0.07 14.56
CA ALA A 135 -5.29 -1.31 15.08
C ALA A 135 -6.82 -1.22 15.28
N SER A 136 -7.34 -0.06 15.67
CA SER A 136 -8.78 0.20 15.83
C SER A 136 -9.52 0.47 14.52
N ARG A 137 -8.78 0.63 13.41
CA ARG A 137 -9.30 1.01 12.08
C ARG A 137 -9.35 -0.17 11.10
N LEU A 138 -8.76 -1.30 11.48
CA LEU A 138 -8.78 -2.54 10.71
C LEU A 138 -10.12 -3.26 10.94
N ASN A 139 -10.87 -3.46 9.85
CA ASN A 139 -12.02 -4.36 9.89
C ASN A 139 -11.55 -5.84 9.84
N GLU A 140 -12.45 -6.76 10.19
CA GLU A 140 -12.13 -8.20 10.29
C GLU A 140 -11.61 -8.79 8.97
N SER A 141 -12.14 -8.34 7.82
CA SER A 141 -11.69 -8.80 6.51
C SER A 141 -10.24 -8.41 6.23
N ILE A 142 -9.84 -7.18 6.58
CA ILE A 142 -8.46 -6.73 6.38
C ILE A 142 -7.53 -7.45 7.36
N ARG A 143 -7.98 -7.68 8.59
CA ARG A 143 -7.21 -8.45 9.58
C ARG A 143 -6.91 -9.85 9.06
N SER A 144 -7.90 -10.55 8.51
CA SER A 144 -7.72 -11.86 7.91
C SER A 144 -6.83 -11.84 6.66
N GLU A 145 -6.94 -10.82 5.81
CA GLU A 145 -6.05 -10.64 4.66
C GLU A 145 -4.59 -10.41 5.10
N LEU A 146 -4.38 -9.67 6.19
CA LEU A 146 -3.06 -9.45 6.79
C LEU A 146 -2.48 -10.72 7.40
N GLU A 147 -3.26 -11.47 8.18
CA GLU A 147 -2.84 -12.76 8.74
C GLU A 147 -2.44 -13.73 7.63
N THR A 148 -3.20 -13.76 6.54
CA THR A 148 -2.86 -14.58 5.37
C THR A 148 -1.58 -14.11 4.70
N ALA A 149 -1.41 -12.80 4.53
CA ALA A 149 -0.18 -12.21 4.01
C ALA A 149 1.04 -12.55 4.87
N GLU A 150 0.87 -12.54 6.20
CA GLU A 150 1.92 -12.89 7.16
C GLU A 150 2.33 -14.35 7.06
N MET A 151 1.39 -15.29 7.01
CA MET A 151 1.72 -16.71 6.82
C MET A 151 2.52 -16.95 5.53
N ILE A 152 2.15 -16.28 4.44
CA ILE A 152 2.87 -16.38 3.17
C ILE A 152 4.27 -15.75 3.28
N LEU A 153 4.39 -14.60 3.94
CA LEU A 153 5.67 -13.93 4.16
C LEU A 153 6.61 -14.81 4.98
N GLU A 154 6.13 -15.40 6.08
CA GLU A 154 6.88 -16.33 6.91
C GLU A 154 7.34 -17.55 6.11
N GLU A 155 6.43 -18.17 5.33
CA GLU A 155 6.77 -19.32 4.49
C GLU A 155 7.83 -18.98 3.43
N ILE A 156 7.77 -17.79 2.84
CA ILE A 156 8.76 -17.32 1.86
C ILE A 156 10.10 -17.00 2.53
N ILE A 157 10.09 -16.40 3.73
CA ILE A 157 11.30 -16.12 4.51
C ILE A 157 12.02 -17.43 4.84
N ASP A 158 11.28 -18.44 5.28
CA ASP A 158 11.81 -19.74 5.65
C ASP A 158 12.40 -20.48 4.44
N LYS A 159 11.71 -20.43 3.29
CA LYS A 159 12.12 -21.17 2.09
C LYS A 159 13.15 -20.42 1.23
N ALA A 160 13.16 -19.10 1.27
CA ALA A 160 13.96 -18.27 0.38
C ALA A 160 14.43 -16.98 1.09
N PRO A 161 15.24 -17.11 2.16
CA PRO A 161 15.65 -15.97 2.99
C PRO A 161 16.44 -14.90 2.21
N SER A 162 17.13 -15.30 1.14
CA SER A 162 17.86 -14.38 0.25
C SER A 162 16.96 -13.43 -0.53
N MET A 163 15.64 -13.68 -0.64
CA MET A 163 14.71 -12.75 -1.29
C MET A 163 14.39 -11.52 -0.45
N LEU A 164 14.69 -11.53 0.86
CA LEU A 164 14.67 -10.35 1.73
C LEU A 164 16.07 -9.82 2.07
N GLN A 165 17.13 -10.43 1.53
CA GLN A 165 18.49 -9.90 1.71
C GLN A 165 18.73 -8.78 0.71
N PHE A 166 18.89 -7.58 1.24
CA PHE A 166 19.10 -6.38 0.47
C PHE A 166 20.52 -5.90 0.72
N SER A 167 21.42 -6.28 -0.19
CA SER A 167 22.79 -5.73 -0.25
C SER A 167 22.78 -4.38 -0.95
#